data_AF-A0A670K472-F1
#
_entry.id   AF-A0A670K472-F1
#
_cell.length_a   1.000
_cell.length_b   1.000
_cell.length_c   1.000
_cell.angle_alpha   90.00
_cell.angle_beta   90.00
_cell.angle_gamma   90.00
#
_symmetry.space_group_name_H-M   'P 1'
#
loop_
_entity.id
_entity.type
_entity.pdbx_description
1 polymer ?
#
loop_
_entity_poly.entity_id
_entity_poly.type
_entity_poly.pdbx_seq_one_letter_code
_entity_poly.pdbx_strand_id
1 'polypeptide(L)'
;MLSGKEKGRSLPSSPGAGRGRGSASLYDDEVFAAFRAITISHHWDGPCESAASFIRRTGFGPSLHRHDGGEIRGTPRNTLPLPQIIEEACQEAEIYKAAGVDGLIVENMHDRPYTVGVGAEITAAMAVICATVKQTCPRLPVGVQILSAANQDAIAVALAAGLDFIRAEGFVFSHVADEGILNACAGKLLRYRKQIGAEHIQVFADVKKKHSSHALTADVSVAETAKAAEFFLADGVILTGAATGLEADPKELEEVGCAVKIPVLVGSGVTLENLKNYLGANALIVGSYFKKESYWANNIDPDRVKRFMDYAAELRV
;
A
#
# COMPACT_ATOMS: atom_id res chain seq x y z
N MET A 1 -69.23 19.49 -27.30
CA MET A 1 -70.25 19.64 -26.24
C MET A 1 -69.75 18.83 -25.05
N LEU A 2 -69.08 19.50 -24.10
CA LEU A 2 -69.58 19.85 -22.75
C LEU A 2 -69.77 18.61 -21.86
N SER A 3 -69.32 18.54 -20.62
CA SER A 3 -68.57 19.42 -19.74
C SER A 3 -68.49 18.69 -18.39
N GLY A 4 -67.31 18.58 -17.79
CA GLY A 4 -67.15 18.22 -16.38
C GLY A 4 -66.05 19.07 -15.77
N LYS A 5 -66.44 20.23 -15.20
CA LYS A 5 -65.59 21.19 -14.48
C LYS A 5 -65.62 20.88 -12.98
N GLU A 6 -64.46 20.77 -12.34
CA GLU A 6 -64.23 21.19 -10.95
C GLU A 6 -62.84 21.83 -10.88
N LYS A 7 -62.74 23.17 -10.92
CA LYS A 7 -62.59 24.09 -9.78
C LYS A 7 -61.35 23.82 -8.92
N GLY A 8 -60.30 24.58 -9.20
CA GLY A 8 -59.06 24.59 -8.44
C GLY A 8 -59.11 25.30 -7.09
N ARG A 9 -58.05 25.12 -6.32
CA ARG A 9 -57.58 26.02 -5.25
C ARG A 9 -56.05 26.09 -5.28
N SER A 10 -55.59 27.24 -5.73
CA SER A 10 -54.41 28.03 -5.33
C SER A 10 -53.27 27.35 -4.55
N LEU A 11 -52.09 27.34 -5.21
CA LEU A 11 -50.77 27.44 -4.58
C LEU A 11 -50.59 28.80 -3.89
N PRO A 12 -49.79 28.88 -2.82
CA PRO A 12 -49.05 30.09 -2.48
C PRO A 12 -47.56 29.92 -2.77
N SER A 13 -47.00 30.93 -3.44
CA SER A 13 -45.59 31.17 -3.69
C SER A 13 -44.83 31.60 -2.43
N SER A 14 -43.53 31.27 -2.39
CA SER A 14 -42.48 31.54 -1.40
C SER A 14 -42.35 33.02 -0.99
N PRO A 15 -41.63 33.39 0.11
CA PRO A 15 -40.16 33.47 0.08
C PRO A 15 -39.45 33.29 1.46
N GLY A 16 -38.13 33.03 1.47
CA GLY A 16 -37.35 33.12 2.72
C GLY A 16 -35.94 32.57 2.62
N ALA A 17 -35.00 33.46 2.31
CA ALA A 17 -33.58 33.17 2.30
C ALA A 17 -33.05 32.74 3.68
N GLY A 18 -32.29 31.66 3.69
CA GLY A 18 -31.40 31.28 4.79
C GLY A 18 -30.04 30.91 4.20
N ARG A 19 -29.16 31.91 4.02
CA ARG A 19 -27.72 31.66 3.89
C ARG A 19 -27.16 31.36 5.27
N GLY A 20 -26.41 30.28 5.41
CA GLY A 20 -25.48 30.13 6.53
C GLY A 20 -25.12 28.70 6.85
N ARG A 21 -23.85 28.36 6.56
CA ARG A 21 -23.02 27.26 7.09
C ARG A 21 -23.07 25.92 6.33
N GLY A 22 -22.15 25.77 5.38
CA GLY A 22 -21.37 24.53 5.22
C GLY A 22 -19.89 24.94 5.40
N SER A 23 -19.17 24.50 6.44
CA SER A 23 -18.50 23.19 6.54
C SER A 23 -17.65 22.94 5.29
N ALA A 24 -16.38 23.32 5.29
CA ALA A 24 -15.25 22.53 5.83
C ALA A 24 -14.59 21.68 4.74
N SER A 25 -13.26 21.70 4.82
CA SER A 25 -12.29 20.76 4.23
C SER A 25 -12.13 20.83 2.72
N LEU A 26 -11.19 20.01 2.25
CA LEU A 26 -10.89 19.62 0.87
C LEU A 26 -9.69 20.40 0.29
N TYR A 27 -8.50 19.83 0.08
CA TYR A 27 -7.94 18.47 0.07
C TYR A 27 -6.42 18.68 0.01
N ASP A 28 -5.59 17.87 0.67
CA ASP A 28 -4.13 17.81 0.36
C ASP A 28 -3.64 16.37 0.62
N ASP A 29 -2.81 15.84 -0.29
CA ASP A 29 -2.53 14.43 -0.66
C ASP A 29 -0.98 14.14 -0.73
N GLU A 30 -0.37 13.02 -0.23
CA GLU A 30 0.86 12.26 -0.71
C GLU A 30 1.39 10.97 0.09
N VAL A 31 2.37 10.19 -0.44
CA VAL A 31 2.82 8.73 -0.43
C VAL A 31 3.29 7.96 0.87
N PHE A 32 3.15 6.61 0.96
CA PHE A 32 3.54 5.78 2.14
C PHE A 32 4.85 4.97 2.04
N ALA A 33 5.45 4.62 3.20
CA ALA A 33 6.45 3.55 3.35
C ALA A 33 5.86 2.19 3.75
N ALA A 34 6.71 1.16 3.61
CA ALA A 34 6.52 -0.17 4.19
C ALA A 34 7.80 -0.60 4.93
N PHE A 35 7.67 -1.26 6.08
CA PHE A 35 8.80 -1.66 6.93
C PHE A 35 8.91 -3.18 7.07
N ARG A 36 10.11 -3.64 7.48
CA ARG A 36 10.30 -4.96 8.11
C ARG A 36 11.27 -4.90 9.29
N ALA A 37 10.72 -4.73 10.48
CA ALA A 37 11.47 -4.81 11.71
C ALA A 37 11.49 -6.22 12.32
N ILE A 38 11.88 -7.28 11.59
CA ILE A 38 12.31 -8.56 12.20
C ILE A 38 13.28 -9.26 11.23
N THR A 39 14.48 -9.44 11.75
CA THR A 39 15.53 -10.35 11.34
C THR A 39 14.96 -11.66 10.82
N ILE A 40 15.43 -12.14 9.66
CA ILE A 40 15.42 -13.58 9.39
C ILE A 40 16.37 -14.18 10.42
N SER A 41 15.84 -14.63 11.56
CA SER A 41 16.59 -15.51 12.45
C SER A 41 16.65 -16.89 11.81
N HIS A 42 17.88 -17.31 11.56
CA HIS A 42 18.30 -18.59 11.04
C HIS A 42 17.43 -19.79 11.45
N HIS A 43 16.82 -20.44 10.47
CA HIS A 43 16.98 -21.88 10.17
C HIS A 43 16.44 -22.12 8.75
N TRP A 44 17.27 -21.83 7.75
CA TRP A 44 17.08 -22.31 6.37
C TRP A 44 18.40 -22.93 5.94
N ASP A 45 18.51 -24.24 6.07
CA ASP A 45 19.66 -25.01 5.60
C ASP A 45 19.52 -25.18 4.08
N GLY A 46 20.16 -24.30 3.32
CA GLY A 46 20.30 -24.36 1.86
C GLY A 46 21.27 -23.27 1.38
N PRO A 47 22.20 -23.57 0.45
CA PRO A 47 23.41 -22.76 0.27
C PRO A 47 23.14 -21.56 -0.64
N CYS A 48 23.20 -20.34 -0.09
CA CYS A 48 23.65 -19.15 -0.81
C CYS A 48 23.99 -18.02 0.17
N GLU A 49 25.16 -17.41 -0.06
CA GLU A 49 25.84 -16.45 0.81
C GLU A 49 24.98 -15.20 1.12
N SER A 50 24.98 -14.84 2.41
CA SER A 50 24.13 -13.82 3.02
C SER A 50 24.54 -12.38 2.68
N ALA A 51 23.53 -11.55 2.35
CA ALA A 51 23.60 -10.09 2.16
C ALA A 51 23.97 -9.27 3.42
N ALA A 52 24.53 -9.89 4.45
CA ALA A 52 24.70 -9.32 5.79
C ALA A 52 26.05 -8.61 6.04
N SER A 53 26.96 -8.49 5.06
CA SER A 53 28.32 -8.02 5.31
C SER A 53 28.79 -6.85 4.45
N PHE A 54 28.16 -5.66 4.50
CA PHE A 54 28.81 -4.44 3.97
C PHE A 54 28.15 -3.10 4.39
N ILE A 55 28.44 -2.55 5.58
CA ILE A 55 28.02 -1.18 5.94
C ILE A 55 29.17 -0.41 6.61
N ARG A 56 29.57 0.74 6.01
CA ARG A 56 30.06 1.95 6.72
C ARG A 56 29.97 3.25 5.88
N ARG A 57 29.65 4.33 6.61
CA ARG A 57 29.93 5.79 6.47
C ARG A 57 29.12 6.75 5.55
N THR A 58 28.42 7.67 6.25
CA THR A 58 28.27 9.16 6.12
C THR A 58 27.64 9.74 4.84
N GLY A 59 26.89 10.87 4.82
CA GLY A 59 26.61 11.96 5.77
C GLY A 59 25.63 13.01 5.19
N PHE A 60 25.27 14.01 5.99
CA PHE A 60 24.17 15.01 5.93
C PHE A 60 24.01 15.97 4.72
N GLY A 61 22.79 16.54 4.58
CA GLY A 61 22.52 17.91 4.10
C GLY A 61 21.02 18.18 3.75
N PRO A 62 20.37 19.28 4.19
CA PRO A 62 18.92 19.50 4.01
C PRO A 62 18.56 20.53 2.93
N SER A 63 17.34 20.45 2.38
CA SER A 63 16.66 21.57 1.73
C SER A 63 15.14 21.49 1.90
N LEU A 64 14.56 22.56 2.43
CA LEU A 64 13.13 22.81 2.61
C LEU A 64 12.49 23.30 1.31
N HIS A 65 11.42 22.67 0.84
CA HIS A 65 10.31 23.33 0.17
C HIS A 65 8.98 22.67 0.58
N ARG A 66 7.87 23.41 0.48
CA ARG A 66 6.50 22.92 0.76
C ARG A 66 6.04 22.11 -0.45
N HIS A 67 5.51 20.92 -0.21
CA HIS A 67 5.13 19.97 -1.26
C HIS A 67 3.68 19.50 -1.07
N ASP A 68 2.95 19.64 -2.18
CA ASP A 68 1.63 19.05 -2.49
C ASP A 68 1.91 17.74 -3.22
N GLY A 69 1.08 16.72 -3.09
CA GLY A 69 1.45 15.41 -3.61
C GLY A 69 1.38 15.16 -5.11
N GLY A 70 2.31 14.37 -5.61
CA GLY A 70 2.46 13.92 -6.98
C GLY A 70 1.61 12.70 -7.36
N GLU A 71 0.75 12.91 -8.36
CA GLU A 71 -0.05 11.88 -9.04
C GLU A 71 0.47 11.63 -10.46
N ILE A 72 0.24 10.46 -11.05
CA ILE A 72 0.79 10.16 -12.38
C ILE A 72 0.03 10.88 -13.51
N ARG A 73 0.75 11.26 -14.58
CA ARG A 73 0.14 11.92 -15.75
C ARG A 73 -0.98 11.05 -16.35
N GLY A 74 -2.19 11.61 -16.38
CA GLY A 74 -3.38 10.95 -16.92
C GLY A 74 -4.49 10.75 -15.87
N THR A 75 -4.16 10.87 -14.58
CA THR A 75 -5.16 10.81 -13.50
C THR A 75 -5.87 12.16 -13.37
N PRO A 76 -7.18 12.18 -13.02
CA PRO A 76 -7.97 13.41 -13.03
C PRO A 76 -7.51 14.53 -12.09
N ARG A 77 -6.71 14.20 -11.06
CA ARG A 77 -6.27 15.15 -10.04
C ARG A 77 -4.79 15.52 -10.15
N ASN A 78 -4.08 15.00 -11.16
CA ASN A 78 -2.67 15.31 -11.29
C ASN A 78 -2.43 16.79 -11.62
N THR A 79 -1.69 17.46 -10.75
CA THR A 79 -1.24 18.85 -10.93
C THR A 79 0.26 18.98 -11.12
N LEU A 80 1.05 17.91 -10.90
CA LEU A 80 2.50 17.93 -10.91
C LEU A 80 3.10 17.25 -12.16
N PRO A 81 4.19 17.81 -12.72
CA PRO A 81 4.98 17.12 -13.72
C PRO A 81 5.78 15.98 -13.10
N LEU A 82 5.93 14.87 -13.83
CA LEU A 82 6.62 13.65 -13.37
C LEU A 82 7.99 13.88 -12.66
N PRO A 83 8.87 14.81 -13.09
CA PRO A 83 10.10 15.10 -12.36
C PRO A 83 9.90 15.56 -10.90
N GLN A 84 8.84 16.31 -10.60
CA GLN A 84 8.54 16.76 -9.24
C GLN A 84 8.09 15.59 -8.36
N ILE A 85 7.25 14.71 -8.90
CA ILE A 85 6.82 13.46 -8.23
C ILE A 85 8.01 12.57 -7.88
N ILE A 86 8.97 12.46 -8.81
CA ILE A 86 10.20 11.70 -8.59
C ILE A 86 11.02 12.32 -7.44
N GLU A 87 11.12 13.66 -7.42
CA GLU A 87 11.83 14.39 -6.37
C GLU A 87 11.18 14.16 -5.00
N GLU A 88 9.85 14.31 -4.90
CA GLU A 88 9.07 14.07 -3.68
C GLU A 88 9.23 12.63 -3.18
N ALA A 89 9.06 11.63 -4.05
CA ALA A 89 9.26 10.22 -3.70
C ALA A 89 10.69 9.93 -3.19
N CYS A 90 11.71 10.60 -3.75
CA CYS A 90 13.09 10.46 -3.28
C CYS A 90 13.33 11.16 -1.93
N GLN A 91 12.74 12.34 -1.71
CA GLN A 91 12.81 13.03 -0.42
C GLN A 91 12.18 12.18 0.68
N GLU A 92 11.00 11.61 0.42
CA GLU A 92 10.33 10.69 1.35
C GLU A 92 11.18 9.45 1.64
N ALA A 93 11.75 8.83 0.60
CA ALA A 93 12.64 7.68 0.74
C ALA A 93 13.88 7.99 1.62
N GLU A 94 14.48 9.18 1.50
CA GLU A 94 15.59 9.60 2.35
C GLU A 94 15.17 9.82 3.81
N ILE A 95 13.98 10.36 4.07
CA ILE A 95 13.45 10.49 5.45
C ILE A 95 13.35 9.11 6.09
N TYR A 96 12.78 8.15 5.37
CA TYR A 96 12.66 6.78 5.82
C TYR A 96 14.06 6.16 6.05
N LYS A 97 14.93 6.19 5.05
CA LYS A 97 16.31 5.68 5.18
C LYS A 97 17.05 6.29 6.37
N ALA A 98 16.92 7.59 6.61
CA ALA A 98 17.54 8.27 7.75
C ALA A 98 16.97 7.83 9.11
N ALA A 99 15.69 7.46 9.16
CA ALA A 99 15.04 6.91 10.35
C ALA A 99 15.35 5.42 10.57
N GLY A 100 16.09 4.77 9.66
CA GLY A 100 16.51 3.38 9.81
C GLY A 100 15.43 2.36 9.44
N VAL A 101 14.53 2.68 8.51
CA VAL A 101 13.58 1.70 7.98
C VAL A 101 14.30 0.50 7.36
N ASP A 102 13.68 -0.67 7.44
CA ASP A 102 14.27 -1.90 6.92
C ASP A 102 13.86 -2.20 5.45
N GLY A 103 12.96 -1.42 4.86
CA GLY A 103 12.49 -1.58 3.48
C GLY A 103 11.61 -0.40 3.04
N LEU A 104 11.17 -0.41 1.77
CA LEU A 104 10.26 0.58 1.19
C LEU A 104 9.26 -0.10 0.24
N ILE A 105 8.05 0.45 0.10
CA ILE A 105 7.12 0.14 -1.00
C ILE A 105 6.72 1.44 -1.66
N VAL A 106 6.84 1.52 -2.98
CA VAL A 106 6.29 2.63 -3.77
C VAL A 106 4.86 2.27 -4.21
N GLU A 107 3.89 3.11 -3.90
CA GLU A 107 2.45 2.87 -4.19
C GLU A 107 1.84 4.10 -4.86
N ASN A 108 1.01 3.90 -5.89
CA ASN A 108 0.32 4.98 -6.62
C ASN A 108 -1.04 5.36 -5.98
N MET A 109 -1.08 5.54 -4.66
CA MET A 109 -2.29 5.82 -3.87
C MET A 109 -3.04 7.10 -4.28
N HIS A 110 -2.36 8.04 -4.93
CA HIS A 110 -2.98 9.32 -5.29
C HIS A 110 -3.62 9.29 -6.68
N ASP A 111 -3.45 8.21 -7.44
CA ASP A 111 -4.00 8.02 -8.80
C ASP A 111 -5.52 7.75 -8.80
N ARG A 112 -6.28 8.51 -8.02
CA ARG A 112 -7.73 8.35 -7.86
C ARG A 112 -8.48 9.05 -9.00
N PRO A 113 -9.58 8.46 -9.49
CA PRO A 113 -10.10 7.14 -9.16
C PRO A 113 -9.26 6.03 -9.82
N TYR A 114 -9.08 4.92 -9.10
CA TYR A 114 -8.35 3.77 -9.61
C TYR A 114 -9.14 3.04 -10.71
N THR A 115 -8.43 2.36 -11.59
CA THR A 115 -9.03 1.61 -12.70
C THR A 115 -8.42 0.21 -12.82
N VAL A 116 -9.26 -0.78 -13.10
CA VAL A 116 -8.81 -2.12 -13.44
C VAL A 116 -8.22 -2.09 -14.84
N GLY A 117 -6.97 -2.51 -14.99
CA GLY A 117 -6.25 -2.47 -16.26
C GLY A 117 -5.69 -1.09 -16.54
N VAL A 118 -4.60 -0.76 -15.84
CA VAL A 118 -3.88 0.51 -16.01
C VAL A 118 -3.28 0.63 -17.41
N GLY A 119 -3.13 1.86 -17.89
CA GLY A 119 -2.47 2.14 -19.16
C GLY A 119 -0.94 2.14 -19.06
N ALA A 120 -0.29 2.14 -20.21
CA ALA A 120 1.18 2.12 -20.30
C ALA A 120 1.84 3.35 -19.65
N GLU A 121 1.10 4.46 -19.54
CA GLU A 121 1.54 5.68 -18.85
C GLU A 121 1.80 5.45 -17.35
N ILE A 122 0.97 4.65 -16.68
CA ILE A 122 1.15 4.31 -15.26
C ILE A 122 2.37 3.41 -15.10
N THR A 123 2.45 2.33 -15.88
CA THR A 123 3.58 1.38 -15.83
C THR A 123 4.91 2.07 -16.16
N ALA A 124 4.92 2.97 -17.14
CA ALA A 124 6.13 3.73 -17.51
C ALA A 124 6.54 4.73 -16.43
N ALA A 125 5.60 5.50 -15.87
CA ALA A 125 5.90 6.47 -14.82
C ALA A 125 6.37 5.77 -13.53
N MET A 126 5.67 4.71 -13.11
CA MET A 126 6.05 3.92 -11.95
C MET A 126 7.44 3.27 -12.11
N ALA A 127 7.81 2.81 -13.30
CA ALA A 127 9.16 2.31 -13.57
C ALA A 127 10.24 3.37 -13.33
N VAL A 128 10.04 4.61 -13.78
CA VAL A 128 11.01 5.69 -13.59
C VAL A 128 11.08 6.13 -12.11
N ILE A 129 9.93 6.29 -11.46
CA ILE A 129 9.86 6.65 -10.03
C ILE A 129 10.57 5.58 -9.19
N CYS A 130 10.19 4.31 -9.37
CA CYS A 130 10.76 3.20 -8.63
C CYS A 130 12.27 3.04 -8.85
N ALA A 131 12.75 3.19 -10.09
CA ALA A 131 14.17 3.11 -10.41
C ALA A 131 14.97 4.21 -9.69
N THR A 132 14.41 5.42 -9.62
CA THR A 132 15.07 6.55 -8.94
C THR A 132 15.06 6.34 -7.42
N VAL A 133 13.95 5.89 -6.83
CA VAL A 133 13.87 5.53 -5.40
C VAL A 133 14.88 4.43 -5.04
N LYS A 134 15.00 3.37 -5.88
CA LYS A 134 15.99 2.30 -5.67
C LYS A 134 17.42 2.83 -5.71
N GLN A 135 17.73 3.78 -6.60
CA GLN A 135 19.05 4.43 -6.66
C GLN A 135 19.36 5.29 -5.42
N THR A 136 18.35 5.98 -4.88
CA THR A 136 18.45 6.78 -3.64
C THR A 136 18.70 5.88 -2.42
N CYS A 137 18.12 4.68 -2.42
CA CYS A 137 18.15 3.72 -1.33
C CYS A 137 18.67 2.32 -1.75
N PRO A 138 19.91 2.20 -2.27
CA PRO A 138 20.37 0.99 -2.96
C PRO A 138 20.55 -0.22 -2.05
N ARG A 139 20.66 0.00 -0.73
CA ARG A 139 20.83 -1.06 0.27
C ARG A 139 19.51 -1.52 0.89
N LEU A 140 18.43 -0.76 0.69
CA LEU A 140 17.12 -1.14 1.20
C LEU A 140 16.43 -2.06 0.18
N PRO A 141 15.74 -3.11 0.65
CA PRO A 141 14.72 -3.78 -0.14
C PRO A 141 13.65 -2.76 -0.53
N VAL A 142 13.35 -2.66 -1.82
CA VAL A 142 12.30 -1.79 -2.34
C VAL A 142 11.32 -2.66 -3.10
N GLY A 143 10.04 -2.48 -2.81
CA GLY A 143 8.96 -3.08 -3.57
C GLY A 143 8.06 -2.04 -4.22
N VAL A 144 7.10 -2.52 -5.00
CA VAL A 144 6.10 -1.69 -5.64
C VAL A 144 4.70 -2.29 -5.50
N GLN A 145 3.71 -1.41 -5.39
CA GLN A 145 2.30 -1.73 -5.53
C GLN A 145 1.70 -0.79 -6.56
N ILE A 146 1.02 -1.36 -7.55
CA ILE A 146 0.17 -0.58 -8.47
C ILE A 146 -1.26 -0.99 -8.17
N LEU A 147 -2.05 -0.02 -7.70
CA LEU A 147 -3.40 -0.25 -7.17
C LEU A 147 -4.36 -0.78 -8.23
N SER A 148 -5.52 -1.25 -7.76
CA SER A 148 -6.54 -1.91 -8.58
C SER A 148 -6.07 -3.26 -9.15
N ALA A 149 -5.26 -3.99 -8.38
CA ALA A 149 -4.73 -5.31 -8.72
C ALA A 149 -3.96 -5.35 -10.06
N ALA A 150 -3.26 -4.26 -10.39
CA ALA A 150 -2.33 -4.18 -11.53
C ALA A 150 -1.01 -4.94 -11.24
N ASN A 151 -1.13 -6.19 -10.78
CA ASN A 151 0.00 -6.98 -10.28
C ASN A 151 0.97 -7.41 -11.38
N GLN A 152 0.48 -7.64 -12.61
CA GLN A 152 1.35 -7.95 -13.75
C GLN A 152 2.20 -6.74 -14.13
N ASP A 153 1.61 -5.55 -14.15
CA ASP A 153 2.32 -4.28 -14.35
C ASP A 153 3.34 -4.05 -13.23
N ALA A 154 2.96 -4.30 -11.97
CA ALA A 154 3.87 -4.20 -10.83
C ALA A 154 5.10 -5.12 -10.98
N ILE A 155 4.93 -6.37 -11.45
CA ILE A 155 6.06 -7.28 -11.74
C ILE A 155 6.96 -6.72 -12.85
N ALA A 156 6.39 -6.16 -13.91
CA ALA A 156 7.15 -5.56 -15.01
C ALA A 156 7.94 -4.33 -14.54
N VAL A 157 7.31 -3.45 -13.75
CA VAL A 157 7.93 -2.29 -13.11
C VAL A 157 9.06 -2.73 -12.18
N ALA A 158 8.81 -3.71 -11.32
CA ALA A 158 9.80 -4.23 -10.39
C ALA A 158 11.04 -4.76 -11.12
N LEU A 159 10.85 -5.52 -12.21
CA LEU A 159 11.95 -6.02 -13.03
C LEU A 159 12.75 -4.88 -13.68
N ALA A 160 12.05 -3.92 -14.29
CA ALA A 160 12.68 -2.81 -15.01
C ALA A 160 13.46 -1.86 -14.07
N ALA A 161 12.96 -1.67 -12.85
CA ALA A 161 13.54 -0.78 -11.85
C ALA A 161 14.55 -1.46 -10.91
N GLY A 162 14.73 -2.79 -11.00
CA GLY A 162 15.63 -3.54 -10.13
C GLY A 162 15.13 -3.62 -8.68
N LEU A 163 13.82 -3.80 -8.50
CA LEU A 163 13.17 -3.95 -7.20
C LEU A 163 13.18 -5.41 -6.73
N ASP A 164 12.88 -5.60 -5.45
CA ASP A 164 13.04 -6.88 -4.76
C ASP A 164 11.72 -7.65 -4.61
N PHE A 165 10.59 -6.95 -4.62
CA PHE A 165 9.27 -7.56 -4.41
C PHE A 165 8.10 -6.69 -4.93
N ILE A 166 6.92 -7.30 -5.00
CA ILE A 166 5.65 -6.59 -5.16
C ILE A 166 4.70 -6.91 -4.00
N ARG A 167 3.80 -5.98 -3.71
CA ARG A 167 2.57 -6.26 -2.95
C ARG A 167 1.43 -6.49 -3.93
N ALA A 168 0.81 -7.66 -3.84
CA ALA A 168 -0.20 -8.12 -4.78
C ALA A 168 -1.60 -8.12 -4.16
N GLU A 169 -2.54 -7.47 -4.83
CA GLU A 169 -3.97 -7.44 -4.45
C GLU A 169 -4.75 -8.49 -5.23
N GLY A 170 -5.74 -9.15 -4.63
CA GLY A 170 -6.56 -10.13 -5.36
C GLY A 170 -5.73 -11.27 -5.96
N PHE A 171 -4.73 -11.75 -5.20
CA PHE A 171 -3.89 -12.87 -5.63
C PHE A 171 -4.71 -14.16 -5.72
N VAL A 172 -5.49 -14.46 -4.68
CA VAL A 172 -6.44 -15.58 -4.59
C VAL A 172 -7.85 -15.08 -4.27
N PHE A 173 -8.84 -15.83 -4.74
CA PHE A 173 -10.27 -15.52 -4.66
C PHE A 173 -10.70 -14.20 -5.31
N SER A 174 -11.98 -14.11 -5.68
CA SER A 174 -12.57 -12.88 -6.21
C SER A 174 -13.29 -12.12 -5.10
N HIS A 175 -13.25 -10.79 -5.16
CA HIS A 175 -13.94 -9.91 -4.22
C HIS A 175 -14.39 -8.63 -4.92
N VAL A 176 -15.25 -7.85 -4.26
CA VAL A 176 -15.76 -6.58 -4.81
C VAL A 176 -15.02 -5.43 -4.15
N ALA A 177 -14.14 -4.76 -4.88
CA ALA A 177 -13.46 -3.54 -4.45
C ALA A 177 -14.22 -2.28 -4.90
N ASP A 178 -13.70 -1.10 -4.57
CA ASP A 178 -14.27 0.19 -4.96
C ASP A 178 -14.38 0.35 -6.49
N GLU A 179 -13.51 -0.32 -7.23
CA GLU A 179 -13.44 -0.32 -8.69
C GLU A 179 -14.28 -1.42 -9.35
N GLY A 180 -14.90 -2.30 -8.55
CA GLY A 180 -15.74 -3.41 -9.00
C GLY A 180 -15.18 -4.79 -8.65
N ILE A 181 -15.57 -5.81 -9.43
CA ILE A 181 -15.15 -7.19 -9.17
C ILE A 181 -13.69 -7.38 -9.57
N LEU A 182 -12.83 -7.67 -8.58
CA LEU A 182 -11.45 -8.11 -8.78
C LEU A 182 -11.42 -9.63 -8.80
N ASN A 183 -10.82 -10.21 -9.85
CA ASN A 183 -10.67 -11.65 -9.99
C ASN A 183 -9.27 -12.10 -9.58
N ALA A 184 -9.18 -13.29 -8.97
CA ALA A 184 -7.92 -13.92 -8.60
C ALA A 184 -6.93 -13.98 -9.78
N CYS A 185 -5.68 -13.62 -9.54
CA CYS A 185 -4.66 -13.50 -10.60
C CYS A 185 -3.47 -14.46 -10.47
N ALA A 186 -3.30 -15.21 -9.37
CA ALA A 186 -2.08 -15.98 -9.05
C ALA A 186 -1.50 -16.75 -10.24
N GLY A 187 -2.32 -17.58 -10.91
CA GLY A 187 -1.85 -18.38 -12.03
C GLY A 187 -1.34 -17.55 -13.22
N LYS A 188 -2.03 -16.46 -13.58
CA LYS A 188 -1.60 -15.57 -14.68
C LYS A 188 -0.36 -14.77 -14.28
N LEU A 189 -0.34 -14.28 -13.04
CA LEU A 189 0.76 -13.48 -12.49
C LEU A 189 2.06 -14.28 -12.45
N LEU A 190 2.05 -15.49 -11.87
CA LEU A 190 3.28 -16.28 -11.71
C LEU A 190 3.82 -16.82 -13.05
N ARG A 191 2.94 -17.15 -14.01
CA ARG A 191 3.37 -17.48 -15.37
C ARG A 191 4.01 -16.30 -16.08
N TYR A 192 3.45 -15.10 -15.92
CA TYR A 192 4.03 -13.88 -16.46
C TYR A 192 5.38 -13.56 -15.81
N ARG A 193 5.49 -13.64 -14.47
CA ARG A 193 6.74 -13.50 -13.71
C ARG A 193 7.84 -14.41 -14.28
N LYS A 194 7.52 -15.68 -14.53
CA LYS A 194 8.44 -16.63 -15.16
C LYS A 194 8.78 -16.26 -16.61
N GLN A 195 7.77 -15.90 -17.40
CA GLN A 195 7.93 -15.56 -18.82
C GLN A 195 8.93 -14.41 -19.04
N ILE A 196 8.95 -13.43 -18.15
CA ILE A 196 9.85 -12.27 -18.27
C ILE A 196 11.16 -12.42 -17.49
N GLY A 197 11.43 -13.58 -16.88
CA GLY A 197 12.65 -13.82 -16.09
C GLY A 197 12.69 -13.13 -14.73
N ALA A 198 11.53 -12.76 -14.17
CA ALA A 198 11.38 -12.05 -12.90
C ALA A 198 11.17 -12.97 -11.68
N GLU A 199 11.60 -14.25 -11.75
CA GLU A 199 11.37 -15.22 -10.66
C GLU A 199 12.06 -14.84 -9.33
N HIS A 200 13.04 -13.95 -9.37
CA HIS A 200 13.71 -13.40 -8.18
C HIS A 200 12.89 -12.33 -7.45
N ILE A 201 11.81 -11.80 -8.07
CA ILE A 201 10.95 -10.79 -7.48
C ILE A 201 9.88 -11.48 -6.64
N GLN A 202 9.89 -11.23 -5.33
CA GLN A 202 8.95 -11.84 -4.39
C GLN A 202 7.54 -11.27 -4.54
N VAL A 203 6.53 -12.08 -4.30
CA VAL A 203 5.11 -11.69 -4.34
C VAL A 203 4.51 -11.84 -2.94
N PHE A 204 4.28 -10.71 -2.27
CA PHE A 204 3.56 -10.66 -1.00
C PHE A 204 2.07 -10.39 -1.26
N ALA A 205 1.22 -11.36 -0.95
CA ALA A 205 -0.20 -11.32 -1.32
C ALA A 205 -1.07 -10.81 -0.17
N ASP A 206 -1.93 -9.82 -0.43
CA ASP A 206 -2.95 -9.39 0.53
C ASP A 206 -3.97 -10.52 0.77
N VAL A 207 -4.26 -10.79 2.04
CA VAL A 207 -5.30 -11.70 2.51
C VAL A 207 -6.49 -10.87 2.95
N LYS A 208 -7.64 -11.09 2.30
CA LYS A 208 -8.87 -10.30 2.48
C LYS A 208 -8.60 -8.79 2.51
N LYS A 209 -8.12 -8.27 1.37
CA LYS A 209 -7.78 -6.86 1.14
C LYS A 209 -8.78 -5.88 1.79
N LYS A 210 -8.23 -4.84 2.42
CA LYS A 210 -8.93 -3.62 2.84
C LYS A 210 -9.71 -2.95 1.68
N HIS A 211 -10.75 -2.18 1.98
CA HIS A 211 -11.58 -1.50 0.96
C HIS A 211 -12.20 -2.47 -0.06
N SER A 212 -12.63 -3.64 0.42
CA SER A 212 -13.26 -4.65 -0.41
C SER A 212 -14.30 -5.44 0.38
N SER A 213 -15.39 -5.79 -0.28
CA SER A 213 -16.39 -6.72 0.20
C SER A 213 -16.02 -8.15 -0.19
N HIS A 214 -15.90 -9.00 0.82
CA HIS A 214 -15.60 -10.44 0.68
C HIS A 214 -16.86 -11.30 0.78
N ALA A 215 -18.04 -10.75 0.49
CA ALA A 215 -19.32 -11.47 0.60
C ALA A 215 -19.40 -12.70 -0.32
N LEU A 216 -18.73 -12.67 -1.48
CA LEU A 216 -18.66 -13.80 -2.42
C LEU A 216 -17.91 -15.02 -1.85
N THR A 217 -17.05 -14.79 -0.87
CA THR A 217 -16.23 -15.80 -0.20
C THR A 217 -16.39 -15.70 1.32
N ALA A 218 -17.61 -15.38 1.76
CA ALA A 218 -17.91 -15.21 3.19
C ALA A 218 -17.73 -16.51 3.99
N ASP A 219 -17.81 -17.66 3.30
CA ASP A 219 -17.56 -19.00 3.82
C ASP A 219 -16.07 -19.34 3.97
N VAL A 220 -15.17 -18.55 3.37
CA VAL A 220 -13.72 -18.76 3.46
C VAL A 220 -13.14 -17.87 4.56
N SER A 221 -12.51 -18.46 5.57
CA SER A 221 -11.84 -17.72 6.65
C SER A 221 -10.57 -16.99 6.18
N VAL A 222 -10.03 -16.09 7.02
CA VAL A 222 -8.75 -15.43 6.75
C VAL A 222 -7.61 -16.46 6.70
N ALA A 223 -7.59 -17.41 7.63
CA ALA A 223 -6.63 -18.51 7.65
C ALA A 223 -6.70 -19.41 6.40
N GLU A 224 -7.91 -19.76 5.92
CA GLU A 224 -8.06 -20.52 4.68
C GLU A 224 -7.66 -19.72 3.44
N THR A 225 -7.92 -18.41 3.44
CA THR A 225 -7.47 -17.52 2.38
C THR A 225 -5.94 -17.48 2.32
N ALA A 226 -5.26 -17.41 3.47
CA ALA A 226 -3.81 -17.47 3.57
C ALA A 226 -3.24 -18.82 3.10
N LYS A 227 -3.85 -19.95 3.51
CA LYS A 227 -3.47 -21.29 3.03
C LYS A 227 -3.62 -21.41 1.51
N ALA A 228 -4.67 -20.83 0.94
CA ALA A 228 -4.83 -20.80 -0.51
C ALA A 228 -3.74 -19.96 -1.17
N ALA A 229 -3.38 -18.80 -0.63
CA ALA A 229 -2.28 -17.98 -1.17
C ALA A 229 -0.94 -18.75 -1.14
N GLU A 230 -0.62 -19.44 -0.05
CA GLU A 230 0.56 -20.31 0.06
C GLU A 230 0.50 -21.47 -0.95
N PHE A 231 -0.63 -22.17 -1.04
CA PHE A 231 -0.83 -23.24 -2.02
C PHE A 231 -0.66 -22.76 -3.46
N PHE A 232 -1.04 -21.51 -3.75
CA PHE A 232 -0.85 -20.84 -5.03
C PHE A 232 0.52 -20.15 -5.17
N LEU A 233 1.48 -20.50 -4.32
CA LEU A 233 2.90 -20.11 -4.40
C LEU A 233 3.17 -18.61 -4.18
N ALA A 234 2.42 -17.97 -3.29
CA ALA A 234 2.82 -16.66 -2.76
C ALA A 234 4.12 -16.79 -1.94
N ASP A 235 4.99 -15.78 -2.02
CA ASP A 235 6.25 -15.75 -1.27
C ASP A 235 6.04 -15.28 0.19
N GLY A 236 4.91 -14.64 0.47
CA GLY A 236 4.41 -14.31 1.80
C GLY A 236 3.00 -13.74 1.72
N VAL A 237 2.35 -13.57 2.88
CA VAL A 237 0.99 -13.04 2.98
C VAL A 237 0.95 -11.77 3.81
N ILE A 238 0.05 -10.86 3.47
CA ILE A 238 -0.17 -9.60 4.18
C ILE A 238 -1.59 -9.61 4.74
N LEU A 239 -1.69 -9.57 6.06
CA LEU A 239 -2.95 -9.42 6.79
C LEU A 239 -3.31 -7.93 6.86
N THR A 240 -4.51 -7.56 6.42
CA THR A 240 -5.00 -6.18 6.50
C THR A 240 -6.30 -6.12 7.29
N GLY A 241 -6.48 -5.06 8.08
CA GLY A 241 -7.78 -4.66 8.60
C GLY A 241 -8.74 -4.18 7.50
N ALA A 242 -10.01 -3.98 7.84
CA ALA A 242 -11.08 -3.73 6.85
C ALA A 242 -10.92 -2.46 6.00
N ALA A 243 -10.22 -1.43 6.52
CA ALA A 243 -9.98 -0.16 5.83
C ALA A 243 -8.65 0.47 6.25
N THR A 244 -8.20 1.49 5.52
CA THR A 244 -6.95 2.22 5.85
C THR A 244 -7.08 2.93 7.20
N GLY A 245 -6.13 2.70 8.10
CA GLY A 245 -6.14 3.21 9.47
C GLY A 245 -6.91 2.33 10.46
N LEU A 246 -7.62 1.29 9.99
CA LEU A 246 -8.17 0.25 10.85
C LEU A 246 -7.14 -0.86 11.05
N GLU A 247 -7.02 -1.30 12.28
CA GLU A 247 -6.05 -2.29 12.71
C GLU A 247 -6.48 -3.70 12.27
N ALA A 248 -5.50 -4.57 11.99
CA ALA A 248 -5.75 -5.99 11.77
C ALA A 248 -6.07 -6.66 13.12
N ASP A 249 -6.94 -7.67 13.16
CA ASP A 249 -7.18 -8.39 14.41
C ASP A 249 -5.92 -9.19 14.79
N PRO A 250 -5.30 -8.95 15.96
CA PRO A 250 -4.15 -9.74 16.41
C PRO A 250 -4.43 -11.25 16.49
N LYS A 251 -5.70 -11.65 16.70
CA LYS A 251 -6.09 -13.06 16.67
C LYS A 251 -5.99 -13.64 15.26
N GLU A 252 -6.39 -12.88 14.24
CA GLU A 252 -6.24 -13.31 12.85
C GLU A 252 -4.76 -13.46 12.49
N LEU A 253 -3.87 -12.64 13.06
CA LEU A 253 -2.42 -12.81 12.89
C LEU A 253 -1.94 -14.16 13.46
N GLU A 254 -2.37 -14.54 14.66
CA GLU A 254 -2.05 -15.84 15.25
C GLU A 254 -2.61 -17.01 14.43
N GLU A 255 -3.87 -16.91 13.99
CA GLU A 255 -4.54 -17.91 13.17
C GLU A 255 -3.82 -18.11 11.83
N VAL A 256 -3.47 -17.01 11.14
CA VAL A 256 -2.74 -17.04 9.88
C VAL A 256 -1.32 -17.58 10.09
N GLY A 257 -0.63 -17.13 11.14
CA GLY A 257 0.72 -17.60 11.48
C GLY A 257 0.79 -19.11 11.77
N CYS A 258 -0.28 -19.69 12.31
CA CYS A 258 -0.40 -21.14 12.49
C CYS A 258 -0.83 -21.88 11.22
N ALA A 259 -1.46 -21.17 10.28
CA ALA A 259 -2.07 -21.74 9.08
C ALA A 259 -1.08 -21.93 7.93
N VAL A 260 -0.04 -21.10 7.83
CA VAL A 260 0.94 -21.09 6.73
C VAL A 260 2.38 -21.20 7.23
N LYS A 261 3.31 -21.56 6.33
CA LYS A 261 4.76 -21.60 6.61
C LYS A 261 5.53 -20.45 5.99
N ILE A 262 4.91 -19.71 5.08
CA ILE A 262 5.46 -18.50 4.47
C ILE A 262 5.35 -17.28 5.42
N PRO A 263 6.19 -16.24 5.26
CA PRO A 263 6.13 -15.05 6.08
C PRO A 263 4.76 -14.37 6.10
N VAL A 264 4.34 -13.94 7.30
CA VAL A 264 3.10 -13.21 7.56
C VAL A 264 3.42 -11.77 7.94
N LEU A 265 2.91 -10.82 7.17
CA LEU A 265 3.11 -9.39 7.36
C LEU A 265 1.79 -8.75 7.81
N VAL A 266 1.85 -7.65 8.55
CA VAL A 266 0.66 -6.83 8.87
C VAL A 266 0.66 -5.57 8.04
N GLY A 267 -0.42 -5.35 7.29
CA GLY A 267 -0.54 -4.38 6.22
C GLY A 267 -1.29 -3.08 6.54
N SER A 268 -1.86 -2.95 7.74
CA SER A 268 -2.66 -1.78 8.11
C SER A 268 -2.78 -1.53 9.61
N GLY A 269 -2.99 -0.25 9.97
CA GLY A 269 -3.45 0.18 11.29
C GLY A 269 -2.46 -0.03 12.44
N VAL A 270 -1.20 -0.34 12.14
CA VAL A 270 -0.13 -0.38 13.15
C VAL A 270 0.25 1.06 13.54
N THR A 271 0.28 1.30 14.84
CA THR A 271 0.69 2.54 15.49
C THR A 271 1.68 2.23 16.60
N LEU A 272 2.26 3.27 17.21
CA LEU A 272 3.16 3.10 18.35
C LEU A 272 2.45 2.45 19.55
N GLU A 273 1.16 2.75 19.72
CA GLU A 273 0.34 2.32 20.85
C GLU A 273 -0.04 0.82 20.77
N ASN A 274 -0.25 0.29 19.56
CA ASN A 274 -0.66 -1.10 19.36
C ASN A 274 0.44 -2.02 18.81
N LEU A 275 1.66 -1.50 18.59
CA LEU A 275 2.78 -2.25 18.02
C LEU A 275 3.02 -3.63 18.68
N LYS A 276 2.90 -3.69 20.01
CA LYS A 276 3.10 -4.92 20.80
C LYS A 276 2.14 -6.05 20.43
N ASN A 277 0.97 -5.72 19.88
CA ASN A 277 -0.02 -6.71 19.48
C ASN A 277 0.41 -7.49 18.22
N TYR A 278 1.42 -6.99 17.49
CA TYR A 278 1.85 -7.56 16.21
C TYR A 278 3.28 -8.13 16.25
N LEU A 279 3.82 -8.43 17.44
CA LEU A 279 5.17 -9.00 17.59
C LEU A 279 5.32 -10.39 16.92
N GLY A 280 4.22 -11.11 16.71
CA GLY A 280 4.21 -12.36 15.96
C GLY A 280 4.35 -12.20 14.44
N ALA A 281 4.20 -10.98 13.91
CA ALA A 281 4.32 -10.73 12.48
C ALA A 281 5.79 -10.70 12.05
N ASN A 282 6.07 -11.22 10.85
CA ASN A 282 7.40 -11.17 10.28
C ASN A 282 7.79 -9.77 9.78
N ALA A 283 6.82 -8.92 9.41
CA ALA A 283 7.03 -7.53 9.01
C ALA A 283 5.75 -6.69 9.24
N LEU A 284 5.91 -5.37 9.25
CA LEU A 284 4.82 -4.41 9.47
C LEU A 284 4.88 -3.34 8.38
N ILE A 285 3.85 -3.22 7.58
CA ILE A 285 3.72 -2.16 6.56
C ILE A 285 2.98 -1.00 7.20
N VAL A 286 3.71 0.09 7.46
CA VAL A 286 3.19 1.24 8.20
C VAL A 286 3.21 2.47 7.31
N GLY A 287 2.02 2.90 6.90
CA GLY A 287 1.81 4.08 6.06
C GLY A 287 1.35 5.28 6.87
N SER A 288 0.04 5.39 7.09
CA SER A 288 -0.61 6.63 7.59
C SER A 288 -0.13 7.07 8.95
N TYR A 289 0.32 6.16 9.81
CA TYR A 289 0.90 6.53 11.11
C TYR A 289 2.18 7.39 10.98
N PHE A 290 2.94 7.27 9.89
CA PHE A 290 4.11 8.12 9.66
C PHE A 290 3.80 9.49 9.09
N LYS A 291 2.55 9.71 8.71
CA LYS A 291 2.09 10.97 8.14
C LYS A 291 1.61 11.89 9.26
N LYS A 292 1.70 13.20 9.04
CA LYS A 292 1.20 14.18 10.01
C LYS A 292 -0.27 13.92 10.30
N GLU A 293 -0.64 14.00 11.58
CA GLU A 293 -2.01 13.76 12.06
C GLU A 293 -2.56 12.34 11.75
N SER A 294 -1.68 11.38 11.42
CA SER A 294 -2.07 10.04 10.99
C SER A 294 -2.93 10.03 9.71
N TYR A 295 -2.93 11.12 8.94
CA TYR A 295 -3.73 11.24 7.73
C TYR A 295 -2.87 10.90 6.51
N TRP A 296 -3.32 9.90 5.76
CA TRP A 296 -2.57 9.34 4.63
C TRP A 296 -2.18 10.35 3.55
N ALA A 297 -2.91 11.46 3.48
CA ALA A 297 -2.78 12.48 2.47
C ALA A 297 -1.80 13.60 2.91
N ASN A 298 -1.37 13.61 4.18
CA ASN A 298 -0.43 14.64 4.67
C ASN A 298 1.02 14.31 4.31
N ASN A 299 1.94 15.23 4.61
CA ASN A 299 3.39 14.98 4.54
C ASN A 299 3.87 13.98 5.62
N ILE A 300 5.01 13.31 5.40
CA ILE A 300 5.68 12.51 6.42
C ILE A 300 6.08 13.39 7.61
N ASP A 301 5.99 12.83 8.81
CA ASP A 301 6.51 13.38 10.06
C ASP A 301 7.76 12.58 10.47
N PRO A 302 8.98 13.09 10.21
CA PRO A 302 10.23 12.38 10.52
C PRO A 302 10.36 11.97 12.00
N ASP A 303 9.85 12.79 12.92
CA ASP A 303 9.91 12.51 14.36
C ASP A 303 8.99 11.35 14.74
N ARG A 304 7.85 11.19 14.07
CA ARG A 304 6.99 10.01 14.23
C ARG A 304 7.65 8.75 13.71
N VAL A 305 8.29 8.82 12.53
CA VAL A 305 9.03 7.68 11.97
C VAL A 305 10.13 7.25 12.93
N LYS A 306 10.95 8.22 13.38
CA LYS A 306 12.08 7.94 14.27
C LYS A 306 11.61 7.33 15.59
N ARG A 307 10.61 7.92 16.27
CA ARG A 307 10.09 7.39 17.54
C ARG A 307 9.53 5.98 17.40
N PHE A 308 8.83 5.70 16.31
CA PHE A 308 8.33 4.35 16.02
C PHE A 308 9.49 3.36 15.85
N MET A 309 10.54 3.75 15.14
CA MET A 309 11.69 2.87 14.91
C MET A 309 12.55 2.65 16.13
N ASP A 310 12.77 3.69 16.94
CA ASP A 310 13.43 3.56 18.23
C ASP A 310 12.66 2.54 19.10
N TYR A 311 11.33 2.69 19.19
CA TYR A 311 10.50 1.79 19.99
C TYR A 311 10.43 0.37 19.43
N ALA A 312 10.30 0.23 18.11
CA ALA A 312 10.33 -1.08 17.46
C ALA A 312 11.65 -1.79 17.73
N ALA A 313 12.78 -1.08 17.71
CA ALA A 313 14.10 -1.64 18.01
C ALA A 313 14.21 -2.13 19.47
N GLU A 314 13.60 -1.42 20.44
CA GLU A 314 13.55 -1.86 21.84
C GLU A 314 12.78 -3.17 22.03
N LEU A 315 11.80 -3.46 21.17
CA LEU A 315 10.99 -4.69 21.22
C LEU A 315 11.67 -5.89 20.53
N ARG A 316 12.76 -5.70 19.78
CA ARG A 316 13.48 -6.75 19.02
C ARG A 316 14.40 -7.64 19.89
N VAL A 317 14.06 -7.88 21.17
CA VAL A 317 14.88 -8.68 22.12
C VAL A 317 14.92 -10.15 21.74
#